data_AF-A0A6V7ENV6-F1
#
_entry.id   AF-A0A6V7ENV6-F1
#
_cell.length_a   1.000
_cell.length_b   1.000
_cell.length_c   1.000
_cell.angle_alpha   90.00
_cell.angle_beta   90.00
_cell.angle_gamma   90.00
#
_symmetry.space_group_name_H-M   'P 1'
#
loop_
_entity.id
_entity.type
_entity.pdbx_description
1 polymer ?
#
loop_
_entity_poly.entity_id
_entity_poly.type
_entity_poly.pdbx_seq_one_letter_code
_entity_poly.pdbx_strand_id
1 'polypeptide(L)' 'MSAALPTSYTAWRHCIEVDCAQPLTASFIAERLTNLRDSSDYHTQQFVRRWGQAHHQQVIGWFERARMDLDLEPEH' A
#
# COMPACT_ATOMS: atom_id res chain seq x y z
N MET A 1 -0.42 13.12 -17.28
CA MET A 1 -1.64 12.29 -17.24
C MET A 1 -1.81 11.84 -15.79
N SER A 2 -2.90 12.23 -15.13
CA SER A 2 -3.16 11.78 -13.76
C SER A 2 -3.51 10.30 -13.83
N ALA A 3 -2.60 9.42 -13.38
CA ALA A 3 -2.95 8.02 -13.19
C ALA A 3 -4.20 7.98 -12.30
N ALA A 4 -5.26 7.35 -12.79
CA ALA A 4 -6.47 7.19 -11.99
C ALA A 4 -6.06 6.48 -10.69
N LEU A 5 -6.44 7.06 -9.54
CA LEU A 5 -6.16 6.41 -8.27
C LEU A 5 -6.87 5.05 -8.28
N PRO A 6 -6.18 3.97 -7.87
CA PRO A 6 -6.84 2.68 -7.76
C PRO A 6 -8.01 2.84 -6.78
N THR A 7 -9.18 2.35 -7.17
CA THR A 7 -10.40 2.42 -6.36
C THR A 7 -10.72 1.10 -5.66
N SER A 8 -9.94 0.05 -5.93
CA SER A 8 -10.09 -1.28 -5.36
C SER A 8 -8.74 -1.90 -5.00
N TYR A 9 -8.77 -2.86 -4.07
CA TYR A 9 -7.59 -3.62 -3.65
C TYR A 9 -6.89 -4.31 -4.84
N THR A 10 -7.67 -4.95 -5.73
CA THR A 10 -7.12 -5.65 -6.89
C THR A 10 -6.43 -4.70 -7.87
N ALA A 11 -7.02 -3.54 -8.14
CA ALA A 11 -6.40 -2.53 -9.01
C ALA A 11 -5.13 -1.94 -8.39
N TRP A 12 -5.16 -1.68 -7.07
CA TRP A 12 -3.99 -1.22 -6.32
C TRP A 12 -2.85 -2.24 -6.36
N ARG A 13 -3.16 -3.52 -6.12
CA ARG A 13 -2.19 -4.61 -6.13
C ARG A 13 -1.56 -4.81 -7.51
N HIS A 14 -2.38 -4.84 -8.56
CA HIS A 14 -1.90 -4.92 -9.95
C HIS A 14 -0.98 -3.73 -10.29
N CYS A 15 -1.37 -2.52 -9.90
CA CYS A 15 -0.56 -1.33 -10.14
C CYS A 15 0.84 -1.46 -9.51
N ILE A 16 0.93 -1.99 -8.30
CA ILE A 16 2.22 -2.15 -7.61
C ILE A 16 3.03 -3.31 -8.19
N GLU A 17 2.43 -4.49 -8.33
CA GLU A 17 3.17 -5.71 -8.70
C GLU A 17 3.45 -5.82 -10.20
N VAL A 18 2.53 -5.37 -11.05
CA VAL A 18 2.61 -5.52 -12.51
C VAL A 18 3.07 -4.21 -13.15
N ASP A 19 2.33 -3.11 -12.94
CA ASP A 19 2.63 -1.86 -13.64
C ASP A 19 3.91 -1.19 -13.11
N CYS A 20 4.13 -1.24 -11.79
CA CYS A 20 5.33 -0.73 -11.13
C CYS A 20 6.42 -1.80 -10.92
N ALA A 21 6.16 -3.06 -11.30
CA ALA A 21 7.08 -4.19 -11.14
C ALA A 21 7.69 -4.32 -9.73
N GLN A 22 6.91 -4.01 -8.68
CA GLN A 22 7.33 -4.03 -7.28
C GLN A 22 6.62 -5.19 -6.56
N PRO A 23 7.30 -6.29 -6.23
CA PRO A 23 6.69 -7.39 -5.50
C PRO A 23 6.25 -6.97 -4.09
N LEU A 24 5.03 -7.33 -3.70
CA LEU A 24 4.53 -7.12 -2.33
C LEU A 24 5.06 -8.21 -1.40
N THR A 25 6.35 -8.20 -1.11
CA THR A 25 6.97 -9.13 -0.16
C THR A 25 6.63 -8.77 1.29
N ALA A 26 6.73 -9.73 2.20
CA ALA A 26 6.48 -9.50 3.63
C ALA A 26 7.34 -8.36 4.22
N SER A 27 8.62 -8.28 3.84
CA SER A 27 9.53 -7.23 4.29
C SER A 27 9.15 -5.87 3.72
N PHE A 28 8.84 -5.79 2.42
CA PHE A 28 8.41 -4.55 1.78
C PHE A 28 7.11 -4.02 2.40
N ILE A 29 6.12 -4.89 2.60
CA ILE A 29 4.84 -4.52 3.24
C ILE A 29 5.08 -4.02 4.67
N ALA A 30 5.94 -4.69 5.44
CA ALA A 30 6.25 -4.30 6.81
C ALA A 30 6.88 -2.90 6.88
N GLU A 31 7.88 -2.63 6.04
CA GLU A 31 8.53 -1.32 5.95
C GLU A 31 7.52 -0.23 5.56
N ARG A 32 6.70 -0.48 4.53
CA ARG A 32 5.69 0.48 4.07
C ARG A 32 4.65 0.81 5.13
N LEU A 33 4.17 -0.20 5.87
CA LEU A 33 3.23 0.02 6.96
C LEU A 33 3.85 0.83 8.11
N THR A 34 5.11 0.58 8.46
CA THR A 34 5.82 1.38 9.48
C THR A 34 5.85 2.86 9.07
N ASN A 35 6.28 3.15 7.83
CA ASN A 35 6.40 4.53 7.36
C ASN A 35 5.03 5.21 7.25
N LEU A 36 4.04 4.54 6.67
CA LEU A 36 2.69 5.10 6.50
C LEU A 36 1.96 5.35 7.82
N ARG A 37 2.28 4.59 8.87
CA ARG A 37 1.69 4.79 10.21
C ARG A 37 2.41 5.85 11.03
N ASP A 38 3.63 6.23 10.64
CA ASP A 38 4.33 7.33 11.27
C ASP A 38 3.76 8.68 10.80
N SER A 39 2.91 9.29 11.63
CA SER A 39 2.33 10.60 11.35
C SER A 39 3.33 11.75 11.44
N SER A 40 4.51 11.52 12.03
CA SER A 40 5.59 12.51 12.11
C SER A 40 6.49 12.50 10.88
N ASP A 41 6.46 11.42 10.09
CA ASP A 41 7.20 11.29 8.85
C ASP A 41 6.75 12.31 7.80
N TYR A 42 7.72 12.98 7.19
CA TYR A 42 7.47 14.01 6.18
C TYR A 42 6.78 13.43 4.94
N HIS A 43 7.15 12.23 4.50
CA HIS A 43 6.53 11.62 3.32
C HIS A 43 5.08 11.23 3.59
N THR A 44 4.77 10.71 4.78
CA THR A 44 3.40 10.43 5.21
C THR A 44 2.56 11.69 5.29
N GLN A 45 3.10 12.78 5.83
CA GLN A 45 2.38 14.07 5.85
C GLN A 45 2.13 14.61 4.44
N GLN A 46 3.12 14.54 3.53
CA GLN A 46 2.93 14.94 2.13
C GLN A 46 1.90 14.05 1.43
N PHE A 47 1.91 12.74 1.72
CA PHE A 47 0.94 11.79 1.20
C PHE A 47 -0.49 12.18 1.61
N VAL A 48 -0.72 12.38 2.92
CA VAL A 48 -2.02 12.77 3.45
C VAL A 48 -2.46 14.12 2.90
N ARG A 49 -1.56 15.10 2.76
CA ARG A 49 -1.88 16.41 2.16
C ARG A 49 -2.31 16.28 0.69
N ARG A 50 -1.68 15.39 -0.07
CA ARG A 50 -1.90 15.23 -1.51
C ARG A 50 -3.14 14.42 -1.87
N TRP A 51 -3.45 13.41 -1.07
CA TRP A 51 -4.49 12.41 -1.35
C TRP A 51 -5.60 12.32 -0.30
N GLY A 52 -5.42 12.96 0.85
CA GLY A 52 -6.39 12.99 1.94
C GLY A 52 -6.29 11.80 2.89
N GLN A 53 -6.85 11.99 4.09
CA GLN A 53 -6.81 11.00 5.17
C GLN A 53 -7.56 9.71 4.82
N ALA A 54 -8.69 9.81 4.12
CA ALA A 54 -9.48 8.64 3.72
C ALA A 54 -8.68 7.69 2.81
N HIS A 55 -7.95 8.24 1.84
CA HIS A 55 -7.12 7.44 0.94
C HIS A 55 -5.90 6.85 1.67
N HIS A 56 -5.31 7.61 2.59
CA HIS A 56 -4.23 7.11 3.44
C HIS A 56 -4.63 5.88 4.25
N GLN A 57 -5.78 5.93 4.93
CA GLN A 57 -6.30 4.78 5.66
C GLN A 57 -6.64 3.60 4.75
N GLN A 58 -7.18 3.87 3.56
CA GLN A 58 -7.47 2.84 2.56
C GLN A 58 -6.19 2.10 2.11
N VAL A 59 -5.11 2.83 1.82
CA VAL A 59 -3.83 2.24 1.43
C VAL A 59 -3.21 1.43 2.56
N ILE A 60 -3.30 1.88 3.81
CA ILE A 60 -2.88 1.09 4.98
C ILE A 60 -3.66 -0.24 5.02
N GLY A 61 -4.99 -0.18 4.90
CA GLY A 61 -5.83 -1.38 4.90
C GLY A 61 -5.51 -2.35 3.75
N TRP A 62 -5.11 -1.85 2.59
CA TRP A 62 -4.66 -2.69 1.48
C TRP A 62 -3.32 -3.37 1.76
N PHE A 63 -2.36 -2.67 2.37
CA PHE A 63 -1.11 -3.30 2.80
C PHE A 63 -1.34 -4.34 3.90
N GLU A 64 -2.25 -4.09 4.84
CA GLU A 64 -2.64 -5.07 5.86
C GLU A 64 -3.27 -6.32 5.23
N ARG A 65 -4.21 -6.14 4.30
CA ARG A 65 -4.79 -7.26 3.56
C ARG A 65 -3.74 -8.04 2.78
N ALA A 66 -2.84 -7.35 2.08
CA ALA A 66 -1.76 -8.00 1.34
C ALA A 66 -0.86 -8.84 2.25
N ARG A 67 -0.61 -8.39 3.49
CA ARG A 67 0.10 -9.18 4.51
C ARG A 67 -0.65 -10.46 4.83
N MET A 68 -1.95 -10.36 5.12
CA MET A 68 -2.78 -11.51 5.45
C MET A 68 -2.84 -12.51 4.30
N ASP A 69 -2.93 -12.04 3.05
CA ASP A 69 -2.91 -12.90 1.87
C ASP A 69 -1.59 -13.69 1.77
N LEU A 70 -0.44 -13.12 2.16
CA LEU A 70 0.84 -13.85 2.22
C LEU A 70 0.86 -14.92 3.31
N ASP A 71 0.26 -14.63 4.47
CA ASP A 71 0.20 -15.59 5.60
C ASP A 71 -0.75 -16.77 5.30
N LEU A 72 -1.71 -16.58 4.39
CA LEU A 72 -2.71 -17.57 3.98
C LEU A 72 -2.29 -18.43 2.78
N GLU A 73 -1.23 -18.04 2.05
CA GLU A 73 -0.63 -18.84 0.98
C GLU A 73 0.59 -19.59 1.55
N PRO A 74 0.40 -20.75 2.22
CA PRO A 74 1.53 -21.59 2.57
C PRO A 74 2.23 -22.00 1.27
N GLU A 75 3.51 -21.65 1.21
CA GLU A 75 4.54 -22.25 0.38
C GLU A 75 4.21 -23.72 0.04
N HIS A 76 3.86 -23.97 -1.23
CA HIS A 76 3.71 -25.30 -1.80
C HIS A 76 5.09 -25.87 -2.17
#